data_AF-A0A4Y2TY52-F1
#
_entry.id   AF-A0A4Y2TY52-F1
#
_cell.length_a   1.000
_cell.length_b   1.000
_cell.length_c   1.000
_cell.angle_alpha   90.00
_cell.angle_beta   90.00
_cell.angle_gamma   90.00
#
_symmetry.space_group_name_H-M   'P 1'
#
loop_
_entity.id
_entity.type
_entity.pdbx_description
1 polymer ?
#
loop_
_entity_poly.entity_id
_entity_poly.type
_entity_poly.pdbx_seq_one_letter_code
_entity_poly.pdbx_strand_id
1 'polypeptide(L)'
;MGKKLEEKLSSIQKIFLLYITGSFRTTPTAALQTITGIMPLHPKAQQEAIFIKIACLRKEIEFEGLSYQPRDYEEKIKSLTIHPSLFNIYSIKIRR
;
A
#
# COMPACT_ATOMS: atom_id res chain seq x y z
N MET A 1 -7.04 10.70 -55.71
CA MET A 1 -6.59 9.37 -55.24
C MET A 1 -6.13 9.35 -53.77
N GLY A 2 -5.47 10.41 -53.26
CA GLY A 2 -4.84 10.40 -51.91
C GLY A 2 -5.77 10.39 -50.68
N LYS A 3 -6.88 11.13 -50.67
CA LYS A 3 -7.75 11.27 -49.49
C LYS A 3 -8.27 9.94 -48.93
N LYS A 4 -8.64 9.01 -49.80
CA LYS A 4 -9.19 7.70 -49.41
C LYS A 4 -8.14 6.78 -48.77
N LEU A 5 -6.86 7.00 -49.04
CA LEU A 5 -5.76 6.27 -48.41
C LEU A 5 -5.47 6.84 -47.02
N GLU A 6 -5.46 8.17 -46.87
CA GLU A 6 -5.27 8.84 -45.57
C GLU A 6 -6.39 8.50 -44.58
N GLU A 7 -7.65 8.46 -45.02
CA GLU A 7 -8.79 8.05 -44.18
C GLU A 7 -8.65 6.61 -43.66
N LYS A 8 -8.14 5.70 -44.51
CA LYS A 8 -7.86 4.32 -44.10
C LYS A 8 -6.74 4.25 -43.08
N LEU A 9 -5.65 4.96 -43.30
CA LEU A 9 -4.53 5.02 -42.36
C LEU A 9 -4.95 5.61 -41.02
N SER A 10 -5.74 6.69 -41.03
CA SER A 10 -6.29 7.30 -39.81
C SER A 10 -7.22 6.34 -39.07
N SER A 11 -8.05 5.57 -39.78
CA SER A 11 -8.93 4.57 -39.18
C SER A 11 -8.14 3.45 -38.49
N ILE A 12 -7.06 2.99 -39.13
CA ILE A 12 -6.16 1.98 -38.55
C ILE A 12 -5.48 2.53 -37.29
N GLN A 13 -4.93 3.75 -37.35
CA GLN A 13 -4.30 4.40 -36.20
C GLN A 13 -5.26 4.57 -35.02
N LYS A 14 -6.52 4.97 -35.28
CA LYS A 14 -7.55 5.11 -34.24
C LYS A 14 -7.89 3.80 -33.56
N ILE A 15 -7.96 2.70 -34.30
CA ILE A 15 -8.22 1.36 -33.74
C ILE A 15 -7.09 0.95 -32.79
N PHE A 16 -5.82 1.12 -33.20
CA PHE A 16 -4.68 0.84 -32.33
C PHE A 16 -4.69 1.71 -31.08
N LEU A 17 -4.93 3.02 -31.22
CA LEU A 17 -5.01 3.92 -30.08
C LEU A 17 -6.14 3.51 -29.10
N LEU A 18 -7.29 3.12 -29.62
CA LEU A 18 -8.43 2.66 -28.81
C LEU A 18 -8.09 1.39 -28.03
N TYR A 19 -7.40 0.41 -28.64
CA TYR A 19 -6.95 -0.79 -27.95
C TYR A 19 -5.92 -0.49 -26.86
N ILE A 20 -4.96 0.38 -27.14
CA ILE A 20 -3.95 0.82 -26.17
C ILE A 20 -4.65 1.49 -24.98
N THR A 21 -5.46 2.53 -25.22
CA THR A 21 -6.18 3.25 -24.17
C THR A 21 -7.16 2.34 -23.41
N GLY A 22 -7.83 1.42 -24.09
CA GLY A 22 -8.70 0.42 -23.46
C GLY A 22 -7.94 -0.50 -22.50
N SER A 23 -6.76 -1.00 -22.89
CA SER A 23 -5.93 -1.86 -22.06
C SER A 23 -5.41 -1.13 -20.81
N PHE A 24 -4.97 0.12 -20.97
CA PHE A 24 -4.53 0.95 -19.85
C PHE A 24 -5.68 1.33 -18.92
N ARG A 25 -6.93 1.42 -19.42
CA ARG A 25 -8.11 1.69 -18.59
C ARG A 25 -8.49 0.49 -17.71
N THR A 26 -8.23 -0.74 -18.14
CA THR A 26 -8.45 -1.94 -17.30
C THR A 26 -7.25 -2.31 -16.44
N THR A 27 -6.07 -1.71 -16.68
CA THR A 27 -4.86 -1.94 -15.88
C THR A 27 -4.05 -0.65 -15.58
N PRO A 28 -4.63 0.42 -14.98
CA PRO A 28 -3.85 1.62 -14.69
C PRO A 28 -3.22 1.55 -13.30
N THR A 29 -4.03 1.37 -12.25
CA THR A 29 -3.57 1.74 -10.91
C THR A 29 -2.59 0.73 -10.33
N ALA A 30 -2.89 -0.56 -10.38
CA ALA A 30 -2.01 -1.59 -9.85
C ALA A 30 -0.69 -1.67 -10.61
N ALA A 31 -0.70 -1.61 -11.95
CA ALA A 31 0.51 -1.63 -12.76
C ALA A 31 1.37 -0.37 -12.54
N LEU A 32 0.76 0.82 -12.49
CA LEU A 32 1.49 2.04 -12.17
C LEU A 32 2.06 2.02 -10.75
N GLN A 33 1.30 1.50 -9.77
CA GLN A 33 1.76 1.29 -8.40
C GLN A 33 2.97 0.34 -8.36
N THR A 34 2.92 -0.78 -9.09
CA THR A 34 4.06 -1.70 -9.22
C THR A 34 5.28 -1.04 -9.85
N ILE A 35 5.12 -0.28 -10.94
CA ILE A 35 6.24 0.42 -11.62
C ILE A 35 6.85 1.50 -10.72
N THR A 36 6.03 2.20 -9.94
CA THR A 36 6.47 3.25 -9.03
C THR A 36 6.95 2.72 -7.67
N GLY A 37 6.86 1.39 -7.44
CA GLY A 37 7.18 0.78 -6.15
C GLY A 37 6.19 1.15 -5.03
N ILE A 38 5.06 1.77 -5.36
CA ILE A 38 4.01 2.13 -4.41
C ILE A 38 3.16 0.89 -4.14
N MET A 39 3.05 0.49 -2.88
CA MET A 39 2.18 -0.63 -2.50
C MET A 39 0.71 -0.28 -2.78
N PRO A 40 -0.08 -1.19 -3.41
CA PRO A 40 -1.50 -0.97 -3.62
C PRO A 40 -2.28 -0.77 -2.31
N LEU A 41 -3.38 -0.03 -2.39
CA LEU A 41 -4.16 0.39 -1.22
C LEU A 41 -4.70 -0.81 -0.42
N HIS A 42 -5.15 -1.86 -1.11
CA HIS A 42 -5.76 -3.02 -0.46
C HIS A 42 -4.76 -3.79 0.43
N PRO A 43 -3.59 -4.25 -0.06
CA PRO A 43 -2.53 -4.82 0.79
C PRO A 43 -2.11 -3.88 1.93
N LYS A 44 -1.98 -2.58 1.65
CA LYS A 44 -1.61 -1.60 2.68
C LYS A 44 -2.65 -1.51 3.80
N ALA A 45 -3.93 -1.50 3.45
CA ALA A 45 -5.03 -1.48 4.42
C ALA A 45 -5.08 -2.77 5.25
N GLN A 46 -4.83 -3.93 4.63
CA GLN A 46 -4.74 -5.21 5.35
C GLN A 46 -3.59 -5.19 6.36
N GLN A 47 -2.41 -4.70 5.96
CA GLN A 47 -1.26 -4.58 6.85
C GLN A 47 -1.55 -3.63 8.02
N GLU A 48 -2.18 -2.48 7.78
CA GLU A 48 -2.57 -1.57 8.86
C GLU A 48 -3.62 -2.18 9.80
N ALA A 49 -4.59 -2.93 9.28
CA ALA A 49 -5.59 -3.61 10.11
C ALA A 49 -4.94 -4.66 11.03
N ILE A 50 -4.00 -5.45 10.51
CA ILE A 50 -3.21 -6.41 11.28
C ILE A 50 -2.43 -5.67 12.38
N PHE A 51 -1.71 -4.60 12.00
CA PHE A 51 -0.95 -3.79 12.94
C PHE A 51 -1.82 -3.20 14.06
N ILE A 52 -2.98 -2.60 13.73
CA ILE A 52 -3.89 -2.03 14.73
C ILE A 52 -4.39 -3.12 15.70
N LYS A 53 -4.72 -4.30 15.18
CA LYS A 53 -5.21 -5.41 16.00
C LYS A 53 -4.16 -5.90 17.00
N ILE A 54 -2.90 -5.97 16.57
CA ILE A 54 -1.79 -6.42 17.41
C ILE A 54 -1.35 -5.31 18.38
N ALA A 55 -1.01 -4.13 17.86
CA ALA A 55 -0.38 -3.06 18.62
C ALA A 55 -1.35 -2.22 19.46
N CYS A 56 -2.59 -2.03 18.98
CA CYS A 56 -3.59 -1.22 19.69
C CYS A 56 -4.56 -2.08 20.51
N LEU A 57 -5.08 -3.15 19.91
CA LEU A 57 -6.08 -4.00 20.57
C LEU A 57 -5.48 -5.16 21.37
N ARG A 58 -4.17 -5.41 21.25
CA ARG A 58 -3.48 -6.52 21.93
C ARG A 58 -4.14 -7.87 21.69
N LYS A 59 -4.59 -8.11 20.47
CA LYS A 59 -5.19 -9.39 20.06
C LYS A 59 -4.29 -10.11 19.08
N GLU A 60 -4.17 -11.42 19.29
CA GLU A 60 -3.54 -12.30 18.32
C GLU A 60 -4.34 -12.32 17.01
N ILE A 61 -3.61 -12.49 15.90
CA ILE A 61 -4.18 -12.72 14.58
C ILE A 61 -3.33 -13.72 13.81
N GLU A 62 -4.00 -14.63 13.12
CA GLU A 62 -3.39 -15.47 12.11
C GLU A 62 -3.63 -14.84 10.74
N PHE A 63 -2.56 -14.65 9.96
CA PHE A 63 -2.64 -14.10 8.61
C PHE A 63 -1.60 -14.79 7.72
N GLU A 64 -2.03 -15.29 6.56
CA GLU A 64 -1.19 -16.05 5.61
C GLU A 64 -0.43 -17.24 6.25
N GLY A 65 -1.03 -17.89 7.25
CA GLY A 65 -0.44 -19.03 7.97
C GLY A 65 0.63 -18.65 8.99
N LEU A 66 0.83 -17.34 9.24
CA LEU A 66 1.68 -16.82 10.30
C LEU A 66 0.81 -16.36 11.47
N SER A 67 1.15 -16.79 12.69
CA SER A 67 0.55 -16.26 13.92
C SER A 67 1.33 -15.02 14.38
N TYR A 68 0.59 -13.96 14.67
CA TYR A 68 1.11 -12.72 15.18
C TYR A 68 0.65 -12.50 16.61
N GLN A 69 1.56 -12.66 17.58
CA GLN A 69 1.26 -12.47 18.99
C GLN A 69 1.51 -11.02 19.40
N PRO A 70 0.64 -10.40 20.20
CA PRO A 70 0.86 -9.06 20.74
C PRO A 70 2.13 -8.90 21.58
N ARG A 71 2.69 -10.01 22.09
CA ARG A 71 3.92 -10.05 22.88
C ARG A 71 5.18 -9.86 22.05
N ASP A 72 5.12 -10.18 20.76
CA ASP A 72 6.27 -10.08 19.85
C ASP A 72 6.50 -8.64 19.37
N TYR A 73 5.58 -7.73 19.68
CA TYR A 73 5.57 -6.35 19.24
C TYR A 73 5.65 -5.40 20.43
N GLU A 74 6.54 -4.42 20.32
CA GLU A 74 6.75 -3.40 21.35
C GLU A 74 5.44 -2.67 21.67
N GLU A 75 5.26 -2.38 22.95
CA GLU A 75 4.24 -1.43 23.34
C GLU A 75 4.60 -0.07 22.78
N LYS A 76 3.76 0.44 21.88
CA LYS A 76 3.81 1.85 21.56
C LYS A 76 3.41 2.60 22.82
N ILE A 77 4.41 3.02 23.59
CA ILE A 77 4.22 3.85 24.77
C ILE A 77 3.38 5.03 24.30
N LYS A 78 2.14 5.13 24.79
CA LYS A 78 1.34 6.33 24.62
C LYS A 78 2.05 7.40 25.43
N SER A 79 2.99 8.10 24.82
CA SER A 79 3.68 9.24 25.42
C SER A 79 2.70 10.31 25.91
N LEU A 80 1.43 10.25 25.47
CA LEU A 80 0.34 11.10 25.92
C LEU A 80 -0.08 10.90 27.39
N THR A 81 0.26 9.77 28.03
CA THR A 81 -0.05 9.53 29.45
C THR A 81 1.08 9.90 30.40
N ILE A 82 2.25 10.28 29.89
CA ILE A 82 3.40 10.67 30.70
C ILE A 82 3.54 12.19 30.58
N HIS A 83 3.30 12.90 31.69
CA HIS A 83 3.55 14.34 31.74
C HIS A 83 5.01 14.60 31.31
N PRO A 84 5.30 15.60 30.45
CA PRO A 84 6.64 15.82 29.91
C PRO A 84 7.74 15.92 30.97
N SER A 85 7.42 16.38 32.18
CA SER A 85 8.37 16.45 33.30
C SER A 85 8.74 15.10 33.94
N LEU A 86 7.98 14.04 33.67
CA LEU A 86 8.22 12.67 34.15
C LEU A 86 8.91 11.80 33.10
N PHE A 87 9.20 12.34 31.91
CA PHE A 87 9.87 11.64 30.83
C PHE A 87 11.37 11.47 31.15
N ASN A 88 11.71 10.39 31.85
CA ASN A 88 13.10 10.07 32.17
C ASN A 88 13.77 9.33 31.01
N ILE A 89 14.64 10.02 30.26
CA ILE A 89 15.42 9.52 29.13
C ILE A 89 16.32 8.32 29.46
N TYR A 90 16.65 8.09 30.73
CA TYR A 90 17.48 6.95 31.17
C TYR A 90 16.75 5.60 31.18
N SER A 91 15.42 5.60 31.05
CA SER A 91 14.59 4.37 31.05
C SER A 91 14.55 3.65 29.70
N ILE A 92 14.94 4.31 28.61
CA ILE A 92 15.03 3.70 27.28
C ILE A 92 16.40 3.00 27.17
N LYS A 93 16.55 1.88 27.87
CA LYS A 93 17.68 0.99 27.65
C LYS A 93 17.39 0.17 26.39
N ILE A 94 17.78 0.71 25.23
CA ILE A 94 17.83 -0.03 23.97
C ILE A 94 18.76 -1.22 24.20
N ARG A 95 18.19 -2.42 24.32
CA ARG A 95 18.94 -3.67 24.37
C ARG A 95 19.49 -3.87 22.96
N ARG A 96 20.80 -3.65 22.79
CA ARG A 96 21.53 -4.10 21.61
C ARG A 96 21.54 -5.62 21.54
#